data_AF-A0A2P9GVL6-F1
#
_entry.id   AF-A0A2P9GVL6-F1
#
_cell.length_a   1.000
_cell.length_b   1.000
_cell.length_c   1.000
_cell.angle_alpha   90.00
_cell.angle_beta   90.00
_cell.angle_gamma   90.00
#
_symmetry.space_group_name_H-M   'P 1'
#
loop_
_entity.id
_entity.type
_entity.pdbx_description
1 polymer ?
#
loop_
_entity_poly.entity_id
_entity_poly.type
_entity_poly.pdbx_seq_one_letter_code
_entity_poly.pdbx_strand_id
1 'polypeptide(L)'
;MQNRSRFLAISLVVFLSLGIFAVAGYAAEDQSMQAGKTAIMEGAKKMMEGNKMIMDIAAKKGMKDADFTAAEKMMTDGYAMVTKGESMMTGSTMDEGKKMVGKGTKMMLDAQIMTTAAVNKKGISSDCMNASELCAYGEYKIKEGGLDWFFGGATGY
;
A
#
# COMPACT_ATOMS: atom_id res chain seq x y z
N MET A 1 35.68 26.40 46.73
CA MET A 1 35.23 25.16 46.03
C MET A 1 33.78 25.32 45.51
N GLN A 2 33.50 26.26 44.59
CA GLN A 2 32.13 26.58 44.15
C GLN A 2 31.85 26.31 42.66
N ASN A 3 32.87 25.94 41.87
CA ASN A 3 32.74 25.81 40.41
C ASN A 3 32.44 24.38 39.92
N ARG A 4 32.43 23.37 40.81
CA ARG A 4 32.19 21.96 40.42
C ARG A 4 30.71 21.60 40.30
N SER A 5 29.80 22.30 40.99
CA SER A 5 28.36 22.03 40.94
C SER A 5 27.67 22.56 39.67
N ARG A 6 28.20 23.63 39.07
CA ARG A 6 27.63 24.21 37.84
C ARG A 6 27.87 23.34 36.60
N PHE A 7 29.00 22.63 36.53
CA PHE A 7 29.29 21.71 35.44
C PHE A 7 28.40 20.47 35.43
N LEU A 8 28.03 19.95 36.61
CA LEU A 8 27.13 18.80 36.71
C LEU A 8 25.69 19.15 36.34
N ALA A 9 25.20 20.34 36.72
CA ALA A 9 23.85 20.78 36.40
C ALA A 9 23.65 21.04 34.90
N ILE A 10 24.65 21.63 34.22
CA ILE A 10 24.56 21.90 32.77
C ILE A 10 24.64 20.59 31.97
N SER A 11 25.47 19.63 32.39
CA SER A 11 25.54 18.31 31.74
C SER A 11 24.22 17.54 31.83
N LEU A 12 23.50 17.62 32.96
CA LEU A 12 22.25 16.90 33.15
C LEU A 12 21.11 17.45 32.28
N VAL A 13 21.08 18.77 32.06
CA VAL A 13 20.08 19.44 31.21
C VAL A 13 20.26 19.06 29.73
N VAL A 14 21.51 18.91 29.26
CA VAL A 14 21.81 18.49 27.88
C VAL A 14 21.44 17.01 27.64
N PHE A 15 21.65 16.14 28.63
CA PHE A 15 21.20 14.74 28.51
C PHE A 15 19.67 14.59 28.59
N LEU A 16 18.99 15.41 29.39
CA LEU A 16 17.52 15.43 29.45
C LEU A 16 16.89 15.97 28.16
N SER A 17 17.49 16.95 27.49
CA SER A 17 16.97 17.46 26.22
C SER A 17 17.19 16.50 25.04
N LEU A 18 18.28 15.72 25.03
CA LEU A 18 18.52 14.67 24.03
C LEU A 18 17.63 13.43 24.26
N GLY A 19 17.28 13.11 25.51
CA GLY A 19 16.42 11.97 25.84
C GLY A 19 14.96 12.11 25.36
N ILE A 20 14.45 13.34 25.22
CA ILE A 20 13.06 13.58 24.80
C ILE A 20 12.87 13.36 23.28
N PHE A 21 13.90 13.61 22.46
CA PHE A 21 13.80 13.38 21.01
C PHE A 21 13.79 11.90 20.61
N ALA A 22 14.37 11.00 21.42
CA ALA A 22 14.36 9.57 21.14
C ALA A 22 12.97 8.92 21.35
N VAL A 23 12.15 9.46 22.25
CA VAL A 23 10.80 8.92 22.54
C VAL A 23 9.77 9.38 21.51
N ALA A 24 9.95 10.58 20.92
CA ALA A 24 9.08 11.08 19.87
C ALA A 24 9.23 10.32 18.54
N GLY A 25 10.42 9.77 18.24
CA GLY A 25 10.67 8.98 17.02
C GLY A 25 9.91 7.66 16.97
N TYR A 26 9.81 6.95 18.11
CA TYR A 26 9.14 5.65 18.16
C TYR A 26 7.61 5.73 17.99
N ALA A 27 6.97 6.84 18.36
CA ALA A 27 5.52 7.00 18.21
C ALA A 27 5.08 7.42 16.80
N ALA A 28 5.95 8.11 16.03
CA ALA A 28 5.65 8.56 14.67
C ALA A 28 5.72 7.42 13.64
N GLU A 29 6.58 6.42 13.87
CA GLU A 29 6.75 5.28 12.97
C GLU A 29 5.49 4.41 12.92
N ASP A 30 4.84 4.15 14.06
CA ASP A 30 3.62 3.32 14.13
C ASP A 30 2.39 3.97 13.47
N GLN A 31 2.23 5.29 13.57
CA GLN A 31 1.10 5.99 12.95
C GLN A 31 1.20 6.06 11.43
N SER A 32 2.38 6.40 10.90
CA SER A 32 2.63 6.35 9.45
C SER A 32 2.44 4.93 8.92
N MET A 33 2.82 3.93 9.74
CA MET A 33 2.71 2.54 9.37
C MET A 33 1.23 2.09 9.25
N GLN A 34 0.38 2.43 10.21
CA GLN A 34 -1.04 2.12 10.12
C GLN A 34 -1.77 2.86 8.98
N ALA A 35 -1.38 4.10 8.70
CA ALA A 35 -1.95 4.87 7.60
C ALA A 35 -1.63 4.25 6.24
N GLY A 36 -0.37 3.87 6.00
CA GLY A 36 0.06 3.20 4.77
C GLY A 36 -0.64 1.86 4.56
N LYS A 37 -0.75 1.05 5.64
CA LYS A 37 -1.49 -0.21 5.64
C LYS A 37 -2.95 -0.02 5.21
N THR A 38 -3.61 0.97 5.81
CA THR A 38 -5.02 1.27 5.54
C THR A 38 -5.22 1.72 4.09
N ALA A 39 -4.36 2.61 3.59
CA ALA A 39 -4.40 3.09 2.22
C ALA A 39 -4.19 1.95 1.21
N ILE A 40 -3.22 1.06 1.43
CA ILE A 40 -3.01 -0.11 0.57
C ILE A 40 -4.23 -1.03 0.57
N MET A 41 -4.80 -1.34 1.74
CA MET A 41 -5.98 -2.21 1.83
C MET A 41 -7.21 -1.60 1.17
N GLU A 42 -7.45 -0.30 1.38
CA GLU A 42 -8.52 0.43 0.70
C GLU A 42 -8.30 0.41 -0.82
N GLY A 43 -7.07 0.68 -1.25
CA GLY A 43 -6.71 0.69 -2.67
C GLY A 43 -6.89 -0.67 -3.33
N ALA A 44 -6.41 -1.72 -2.68
CA ALA A 44 -6.59 -3.11 -3.12
C ALA A 44 -8.08 -3.48 -3.22
N LYS A 45 -8.89 -3.09 -2.23
CA LYS A 45 -10.34 -3.34 -2.27
C LYS A 45 -11.01 -2.61 -3.43
N LYS A 46 -10.64 -1.34 -3.67
CA LYS A 46 -11.20 -0.53 -4.76
C LYS A 46 -10.81 -1.07 -6.15
N MET A 47 -9.57 -1.51 -6.30
CA MET A 47 -9.13 -2.22 -7.51
C MET A 47 -9.91 -3.51 -7.75
N MET A 48 -10.14 -4.30 -6.70
CA MET A 48 -10.94 -5.53 -6.83
C MET A 48 -12.39 -5.23 -7.19
N GLU A 49 -13.02 -4.24 -6.55
CA GLU A 49 -14.37 -3.78 -6.86
C GLU A 49 -14.49 -3.33 -8.33
N GLY A 50 -13.55 -2.48 -8.79
CA GLY A 50 -13.51 -2.02 -10.17
C GLY A 50 -13.30 -3.17 -11.16
N ASN A 51 -12.36 -4.07 -10.89
CA ASN A 51 -12.11 -5.24 -11.76
C ASN A 51 -13.35 -6.14 -11.85
N LYS A 52 -14.04 -6.39 -10.73
CA LYS A 52 -15.28 -7.16 -10.73
C LYS A 52 -16.37 -6.50 -11.57
N MET A 53 -16.52 -5.17 -11.50
CA MET A 53 -17.48 -4.45 -12.35
C MET A 53 -17.12 -4.59 -13.84
N ILE A 54 -15.84 -4.52 -14.20
CA ILE A 54 -15.39 -4.74 -15.59
C ILE A 54 -15.74 -6.16 -16.05
N MET A 55 -15.46 -7.16 -15.21
CA MET A 55 -15.78 -8.56 -15.52
C MET A 55 -17.29 -8.78 -15.67
N ASP A 56 -18.11 -8.17 -14.82
CA ASP A 56 -19.57 -8.24 -14.91
C ASP A 56 -20.09 -7.59 -16.21
N ILE A 57 -19.51 -6.45 -16.62
CA ILE A 57 -19.85 -5.79 -17.89
C ILE A 57 -19.46 -6.68 -19.08
N ALA A 58 -18.24 -7.24 -19.06
CA ALA A 58 -17.76 -8.15 -20.09
C ALA A 58 -18.68 -9.37 -20.19
N ALA A 59 -19.04 -9.99 -19.06
CA ALA A 59 -19.95 -11.13 -19.00
C ALA A 59 -21.36 -10.80 -19.53
N LYS A 60 -21.92 -9.64 -19.15
CA LYS A 60 -23.23 -9.16 -19.66
C LYS A 60 -23.23 -8.96 -21.18
N LYS A 61 -22.09 -8.60 -21.76
CA LYS A 61 -21.90 -8.48 -23.21
C LYS A 61 -21.50 -9.81 -23.88
N GLY A 62 -21.49 -10.92 -23.15
CA GLY A 62 -21.11 -12.23 -23.67
C GLY A 62 -19.63 -12.37 -24.01
N MET A 63 -18.77 -11.48 -23.48
CA MET A 63 -17.35 -11.48 -23.75
C MET A 63 -16.65 -12.47 -22.80
N LYS A 64 -16.24 -13.62 -23.36
CA LYS A 64 -15.28 -14.51 -22.71
C LYS A 64 -13.92 -14.24 -23.32
N ASP A 65 -12.99 -13.74 -22.52
CA ASP A 65 -11.62 -13.51 -22.94
C ASP A 65 -10.67 -14.11 -21.92
N ALA A 66 -9.62 -14.78 -22.40
CA ALA A 66 -8.62 -15.39 -21.54
C ALA A 66 -7.85 -14.34 -20.74
N ASP A 67 -7.67 -13.13 -21.29
CA ASP A 67 -6.98 -12.02 -20.64
C ASP A 67 -7.80 -11.54 -19.42
N PHE A 68 -9.14 -11.49 -19.55
CA PHE A 68 -10.04 -11.16 -18.45
C PHE A 68 -9.99 -12.19 -17.31
N THR A 69 -10.04 -13.49 -17.64
CA THR A 69 -9.92 -14.55 -16.63
C THR A 69 -8.54 -14.58 -15.96
N ALA A 70 -7.48 -14.38 -16.73
CA ALA A 70 -6.12 -14.31 -16.19
C ALA A 70 -5.95 -13.11 -15.25
N ALA A 71 -6.46 -11.94 -15.64
CA ALA A 71 -6.43 -10.74 -14.82
C ALA A 71 -7.25 -10.89 -13.53
N GLU A 72 -8.45 -11.48 -13.58
CA GLU A 72 -9.24 -11.77 -12.39
C GLU A 72 -8.51 -12.68 -11.40
N LYS A 73 -7.85 -13.73 -11.91
CA LYS A 73 -7.05 -14.61 -11.06
C LYS A 73 -5.88 -13.86 -10.43
N MET A 74 -5.12 -13.09 -11.21
CA MET A 74 -4.00 -12.29 -10.68
C MET A 74 -4.47 -11.26 -9.65
N MET A 75 -5.61 -10.62 -9.87
CA MET A 75 -6.20 -9.66 -8.93
C MET A 75 -6.59 -10.34 -7.61
N THR A 76 -7.19 -11.53 -7.69
CA THR A 76 -7.61 -12.31 -6.51
C THR A 76 -6.40 -12.83 -5.74
N ASP A 77 -5.42 -13.43 -6.43
CA ASP A 77 -4.18 -13.93 -5.84
C ASP A 77 -3.38 -12.77 -5.21
N GLY A 78 -3.33 -11.62 -5.90
CA GLY A 78 -2.68 -10.41 -5.42
C GLY A 78 -3.32 -9.88 -4.14
N TYR A 79 -4.65 -9.75 -4.11
CA TYR A 79 -5.38 -9.30 -2.92
C TYR A 79 -5.21 -10.26 -1.73
N ALA A 80 -5.21 -11.57 -1.99
CA ALA A 80 -4.94 -12.57 -0.95
C ALA A 80 -3.53 -12.42 -0.37
N MET A 81 -2.52 -12.14 -1.20
CA MET A 81 -1.17 -11.84 -0.73
C MET A 81 -1.10 -10.54 0.08
N VAL A 82 -1.81 -9.49 -0.35
CA VAL A 82 -1.88 -8.23 0.41
C VAL A 82 -2.51 -8.48 1.78
N THR A 83 -3.67 -9.12 1.84
CA THR A 83 -4.37 -9.42 3.10
C THR A 83 -3.53 -10.31 4.02
N LYS A 84 -2.91 -11.35 3.46
CA LYS A 84 -2.02 -12.22 4.24
C LYS A 84 -0.81 -11.45 4.75
N GLY A 85 -0.14 -10.69 3.88
CA GLY A 85 1.00 -9.88 4.26
C GLY A 85 0.65 -8.87 5.36
N GLU A 86 -0.50 -8.22 5.24
CA GLU A 86 -1.05 -7.25 6.20
C GLU A 86 -1.25 -7.85 7.60
N SER A 87 -1.72 -9.11 7.69
CA SER A 87 -1.82 -9.85 8.96
C SER A 87 -0.47 -10.27 9.54
N MET A 88 0.57 -10.36 8.71
CA MET A 88 1.94 -10.72 9.12
C MET A 88 2.78 -9.49 9.49
N MET A 89 2.26 -8.27 9.34
CA MET A 89 2.95 -7.03 9.72
C MET A 89 2.94 -6.79 11.24
N THR A 90 3.29 -7.81 12.03
CA THR A 90 3.44 -7.72 13.49
C THR A 90 4.70 -8.47 13.93
N GLY A 91 5.43 -7.90 14.90
CA GLY A 91 6.60 -8.56 15.50
C GLY A 91 7.66 -9.04 14.50
N SER A 92 8.10 -10.28 14.65
CA SER A 92 9.20 -10.87 13.86
C SER A 92 8.86 -11.20 12.41
N THR A 93 7.59 -11.15 12.00
CA THR A 93 7.15 -11.48 10.63
C THR A 93 6.97 -10.26 9.73
N MET A 94 7.27 -9.06 10.24
CA MET A 94 7.02 -7.79 9.58
C MET A 94 7.65 -7.67 8.18
N ASP A 95 8.92 -8.09 8.02
CA ASP A 95 9.61 -8.03 6.73
C ASP A 95 9.02 -8.98 5.69
N GLU A 96 8.58 -10.17 6.11
CA GLU A 96 7.87 -11.10 5.24
C GLU A 96 6.49 -10.55 4.86
N GLY A 97 5.79 -9.96 5.82
CA GLY A 97 4.52 -9.27 5.60
C GLY A 97 4.65 -8.15 4.56
N LYS A 98 5.65 -7.28 4.69
CA LYS A 98 5.96 -6.21 3.72
C LYS A 98 6.23 -6.77 2.32
N LYS A 99 7.02 -7.85 2.20
CA LYS A 99 7.28 -8.50 0.91
C LYS A 99 6.03 -9.08 0.28
N MET A 100 5.15 -9.70 1.07
CA MET A 100 3.87 -10.24 0.59
C MET A 100 2.94 -9.13 0.11
N VAL A 101 2.78 -8.06 0.90
CA VAL A 101 2.03 -6.87 0.49
C VAL A 101 2.59 -6.33 -0.82
N GLY A 102 3.90 -6.13 -0.92
CA GLY A 102 4.51 -5.59 -2.13
C GLY A 102 4.32 -6.46 -3.37
N LYS A 103 4.49 -7.78 -3.24
CA LYS A 103 4.25 -8.72 -4.33
C LYS A 103 2.77 -8.75 -4.73
N GLY A 104 1.87 -8.78 -3.75
CA GLY A 104 0.43 -8.81 -3.98
C GLY A 104 -0.06 -7.56 -4.70
N THR A 105 0.34 -6.39 -4.22
CA THR A 105 0.05 -5.09 -4.83
C THR A 105 0.54 -5.02 -6.27
N LYS A 106 1.77 -5.48 -6.54
CA LYS A 106 2.29 -5.53 -7.92
C LYS A 106 1.43 -6.44 -8.82
N MET A 107 1.06 -7.62 -8.34
CA MET A 107 0.18 -8.52 -9.10
C MET A 107 -1.17 -7.88 -9.42
N MET A 108 -1.74 -7.10 -8.49
CA MET A 108 -2.99 -6.37 -8.71
C MET A 108 -2.85 -5.28 -9.76
N LEU A 109 -1.75 -4.50 -9.73
CA LEU A 109 -1.46 -3.48 -10.75
C LEU A 109 -1.25 -4.11 -12.13
N ASP A 110 -0.47 -5.19 -12.20
CA ASP A 110 -0.25 -5.94 -13.46
C ASP A 110 -1.59 -6.48 -14.01
N ALA A 111 -2.46 -6.99 -13.13
CA ALA A 111 -3.80 -7.44 -13.49
C ALA A 111 -4.66 -6.29 -14.04
N GLN A 112 -4.62 -5.11 -13.43
CA GLN A 112 -5.35 -3.93 -13.92
C GLN A 112 -4.88 -3.50 -15.31
N ILE A 113 -3.58 -3.55 -15.57
CA ILE A 113 -3.02 -3.26 -16.90
C ILE A 113 -3.57 -4.26 -17.93
N MET A 114 -3.59 -5.55 -17.59
CA MET A 114 -4.17 -6.59 -18.45
C MET A 114 -5.67 -6.36 -18.70
N THR A 115 -6.44 -6.09 -17.64
CA THR A 115 -7.88 -5.78 -17.74
C THR A 115 -8.12 -4.56 -18.63
N THR A 116 -7.34 -3.49 -18.45
CA THR A 116 -7.47 -2.26 -19.25
C THR A 116 -7.13 -2.52 -20.72
N ALA A 117 -6.08 -3.29 -21.00
CA ALA A 117 -5.74 -3.69 -22.35
C ALA A 117 -6.85 -4.52 -22.99
N ALA A 118 -7.45 -5.47 -22.26
CA ALA A 118 -8.56 -6.28 -22.72
C ALA A 118 -9.83 -5.43 -22.97
N VAL A 119 -10.16 -4.51 -22.07
CA VAL A 119 -11.27 -3.54 -22.22
C VAL A 119 -11.11 -2.73 -23.50
N ASN A 120 -9.93 -2.17 -23.74
CA ASN A 120 -9.63 -1.38 -24.94
C ASN A 120 -9.69 -2.23 -26.21
N LYS A 121 -9.08 -3.43 -26.19
CA LYS A 121 -9.09 -4.39 -27.31
C LYS A 121 -10.51 -4.82 -27.69
N LYS A 122 -11.42 -4.89 -26.72
CA LYS A 122 -12.84 -5.25 -26.94
C LYS A 122 -13.75 -4.06 -27.21
N GLY A 123 -13.24 -2.83 -27.13
CA GLY A 123 -14.00 -1.61 -27.37
C GLY A 123 -15.11 -1.35 -26.36
N ILE A 124 -14.93 -1.77 -25.10
CA ILE A 124 -15.92 -1.57 -24.02
C ILE A 124 -15.50 -0.49 -23.02
N SER A 125 -14.49 0.32 -23.36
CA SER A 125 -13.92 1.33 -22.46
C SER A 125 -14.94 2.34 -21.94
N SER A 126 -15.90 2.76 -22.78
CA SER A 126 -16.97 3.68 -22.37
C SER A 126 -17.91 3.07 -21.32
N ASP A 127 -18.21 1.77 -21.44
CA ASP A 127 -19.07 1.06 -20.49
C ASP A 127 -18.35 0.80 -19.17
N CYS A 128 -17.02 0.71 -19.22
CA CYS A 128 -16.15 0.46 -18.07
C CYS A 128 -15.63 1.72 -17.38
N MET A 129 -16.11 2.93 -17.73
CA MET A 129 -15.54 4.19 -17.23
C MET A 129 -15.56 4.28 -15.68
N ASN A 130 -16.72 4.08 -15.06
CA ASN A 130 -16.86 4.12 -13.59
C ASN A 130 -16.00 3.04 -12.90
N ALA A 131 -15.89 1.86 -13.52
CA ALA A 131 -15.08 0.78 -12.99
C ALA A 131 -13.57 1.08 -13.12
N SER A 132 -13.17 1.75 -14.20
CA SER A 132 -11.80 2.20 -14.44
C SER A 132 -11.40 3.32 -13.48
N GLU A 133 -12.33 4.22 -13.12
CA GLU A 133 -12.11 5.23 -12.09
C GLU A 133 -11.86 4.62 -10.71
N LEU A 134 -12.62 3.58 -10.34
CA LEU A 134 -12.40 2.84 -9.09
C LEU A 134 -11.03 2.15 -9.08
N CYS A 135 -10.63 1.54 -10.20
CA CYS A 135 -9.30 0.95 -10.34
C CYS A 135 -8.19 2.01 -10.23
N ALA A 136 -8.35 3.17 -10.90
CA ALA A 136 -7.39 4.27 -10.85
C ALA A 136 -7.26 4.87 -9.44
N TYR A 137 -8.38 5.04 -8.72
CA TYR A 137 -8.38 5.44 -7.32
C TYR A 137 -7.67 4.41 -6.44
N GLY A 138 -7.93 3.12 -6.69
CA GLY A 138 -7.27 2.04 -5.97
C GLY A 138 -5.75 2.01 -6.18
N GLU A 139 -5.31 2.19 -7.42
CA GLU A 139 -3.90 2.35 -7.78
C GLU A 139 -3.27 3.58 -7.11
N TYR A 140 -3.96 4.72 -7.10
CA TYR A 140 -3.51 5.91 -6.38
C TYR A 140 -3.30 5.62 -4.89
N LYS A 141 -4.28 4.99 -4.23
CA LYS A 141 -4.20 4.65 -2.80
C LYS A 141 -3.08 3.65 -2.48
N ILE A 142 -2.87 2.68 -3.36
CA ILE A 142 -1.75 1.74 -3.29
C ILE A 142 -0.41 2.47 -3.38
N LYS A 143 -0.28 3.44 -4.30
CA LYS A 143 0.94 4.24 -4.45
C LYS A 143 1.15 5.17 -3.26
N GLU A 144 0.09 5.83 -2.81
CA GLU A 144 0.08 6.72 -1.65
C GLU A 144 0.48 5.98 -0.36
N GLY A 145 -0.08 4.79 -0.11
CA GLY A 145 0.28 3.96 1.04
C GLY A 145 1.64 3.26 0.91
N GLY A 146 2.28 3.33 -0.26
CA GLY A 146 3.51 2.62 -0.57
C GLY A 146 4.78 3.48 -0.67
N LEU A 147 4.69 4.80 -0.84
CA LEU A 147 5.86 5.63 -1.21
C LEU A 147 7.03 5.56 -0.20
N ASP A 148 6.78 5.67 1.10
CA ASP A 148 7.85 5.61 2.12
C ASP A 148 8.30 4.17 2.45
N TRP A 149 7.40 3.20 2.29
CA TRP A 149 7.67 1.79 2.61
C TRP A 149 8.32 0.98 1.49
N PHE A 150 8.00 1.29 0.23
CA PHE A 150 8.48 0.54 -0.94
C PHE A 150 9.80 1.08 -1.49
N PHE A 151 10.03 2.39 -1.40
CA PHE A 151 11.22 3.02 -2.00
C PHE A 151 12.30 3.35 -0.97
N GLY A 152 12.06 3.06 0.30
CA GLY A 152 12.87 3.58 1.39
C GLY A 152 12.76 5.09 1.37
N GLY A 153 11.78 5.62 2.10
CA GLY A 153 11.76 7.04 2.43
C GLY A 153 13.13 7.42 2.99
N ALA A 154 13.92 8.07 2.15
CA ALA A 154 15.20 8.61 2.55
C ALA A 154 14.89 9.59 3.68
N THR A 155 15.38 9.27 4.87
CA THR A 155 15.86 10.29 5.79
C THR A 155 16.76 11.22 4.97
N GLY A 156 16.24 12.39 4.61
CA GLY A 156 16.90 13.22 3.62
C GLY A 156 16.30 14.59 3.38
N TYR A 157 15.62 15.20 4.37
CA TYR A 157 15.60 16.65 4.57
C TYR A 157 15.47 16.96 6.06
#